data_AF-A0A2N1GRF9-F1
#
_entry.id   AF-A0A2N1GRF9-F1
#
_cell.length_a   1.000
_cell.length_b   1.000
_cell.length_c   1.000
_cell.angle_alpha   90.00
_cell.angle_beta   90.00
_cell.angle_gamma   90.00
#
_symmetry.space_group_name_H-M   'P 1'
#
loop_
_entity.id
_entity.type
_entity.pdbx_description
1 polymer ?
#
loop_
_entity_poly.entity_id
_entity_poly.type
_entity_poly.pdbx_seq_one_letter_code
_entity_poly.pdbx_strand_id
1 'polypeptide(L)'
;MKQEKKWKDHVRSILAEYEAGRVQEPLTQSGLAQQAGVSRQTLWRDEEIRSLYTATQTHLKDFKKVGRKNSDARIYALEAQLQKARMENNRLIQTIVKAAQLMTEDAIDPRRYFEDTTS
;
A
#
# COMPACT_ATOMS: atom_id res chain seq x y z
N MET A 1 -39.40 -14.53 -16.67
CA MET A 1 -39.19 -13.22 -15.99
C MET A 1 -38.54 -13.29 -14.59
N LYS A 2 -38.67 -14.34 -13.77
CA LYS A 2 -38.08 -14.37 -12.41
C LYS A 2 -36.56 -14.61 -12.35
N GLN A 3 -35.99 -15.33 -13.32
CA GLN A 3 -34.56 -15.68 -13.32
C GLN A 3 -33.66 -14.54 -13.82
N GLU A 4 -34.11 -13.79 -14.83
CA GLU A 4 -33.35 -12.63 -15.36
C GLU A 4 -33.12 -11.55 -14.32
N LYS A 5 -34.10 -11.33 -13.43
CA LYS A 5 -33.99 -10.34 -12.36
C LYS A 5 -32.94 -10.74 -11.31
N LYS A 6 -32.88 -12.03 -10.97
CA LYS A 6 -32.01 -12.55 -9.91
C LYS A 6 -30.51 -12.42 -10.22
N TRP A 7 -30.08 -12.78 -11.43
CA TRP A 7 -28.64 -12.71 -11.75
C TRP A 7 -28.19 -11.25 -11.90
N LYS A 8 -29.04 -10.35 -12.41
CA LYS A 8 -28.73 -8.92 -12.51
C LYS A 8 -28.55 -8.29 -11.13
N ASP A 9 -29.47 -8.55 -10.21
CA ASP A 9 -29.37 -8.05 -8.84
C ASP A 9 -28.11 -8.59 -8.14
N HIS A 10 -27.76 -9.85 -8.40
CA HIS A 10 -26.52 -10.46 -7.91
C HIS A 10 -25.28 -9.77 -8.49
N VAL A 11 -25.23 -9.50 -9.80
CA VAL A 11 -24.13 -8.75 -10.44
C VAL A 11 -23.99 -7.35 -9.84
N ARG A 12 -25.11 -6.63 -9.62
CA ARG A 12 -25.08 -5.31 -8.98
C ARG A 12 -24.51 -5.40 -7.57
N SER A 13 -24.88 -6.42 -6.80
CA SER A 13 -24.33 -6.64 -5.45
C SER A 13 -22.82 -6.88 -5.49
N ILE A 14 -22.34 -7.74 -6.39
CA ILE A 14 -20.90 -8.00 -6.56
C ILE A 14 -20.17 -6.69 -6.89
N LEU A 15 -20.64 -5.93 -7.90
CA LEU A 15 -19.99 -4.69 -8.30
C LEU A 15 -19.96 -3.66 -7.16
N ALA A 16 -21.01 -3.57 -6.35
CA ALA A 16 -21.04 -2.71 -5.17
C ALA A 16 -20.00 -3.13 -4.11
N GLU A 17 -19.74 -4.44 -3.94
CA GLU A 17 -18.68 -4.91 -3.03
C GLU A 17 -17.27 -4.54 -3.52
N TYR A 18 -17.05 -4.58 -4.85
CA TYR A 18 -15.82 -4.07 -5.45
C TYR A 18 -15.66 -2.56 -5.23
N GLU A 19 -16.72 -1.77 -5.44
CA GLU A 19 -16.69 -0.32 -5.20
C GLU A 19 -16.43 0.03 -3.74
N ALA A 20 -17.00 -0.73 -2.81
CA ALA A 20 -16.77 -0.60 -1.38
C ALA A 20 -15.38 -1.09 -0.93
N GLY A 21 -14.56 -1.63 -1.83
CA GLY A 21 -13.22 -2.14 -1.53
C GLY A 21 -13.20 -3.41 -0.68
N ARG A 22 -14.31 -4.15 -0.60
CA ARG A 22 -14.42 -5.40 0.17
C ARG A 22 -13.76 -6.58 -0.56
N VAL A 23 -13.59 -6.47 -1.87
CA VAL A 23 -12.91 -7.45 -2.71
C VAL A 23 -11.56 -6.90 -3.16
N GLN A 24 -10.47 -7.60 -2.84
CA GLN A 24 -9.11 -7.18 -3.18
C GLN A 24 -8.63 -7.69 -4.55
N GLU A 25 -9.31 -8.68 -5.11
CA GLU A 25 -8.96 -9.27 -6.40
C GLU A 25 -9.25 -8.31 -7.58
N PRO A 26 -8.62 -8.50 -8.75
CA PRO A 26 -8.97 -7.73 -9.94
C PRO A 26 -10.39 -8.03 -10.42
N LEU A 27 -11.19 -6.99 -10.64
CA LEU A 27 -12.47 -7.13 -11.34
C LEU A 27 -12.22 -7.52 -12.80
N THR A 28 -12.49 -8.77 -13.15
CA THR A 28 -12.38 -9.30 -14.52
C THR A 28 -13.74 -9.72 -15.07
N GLN A 29 -13.88 -9.66 -16.38
CA GLN A 29 -15.12 -10.04 -17.08
C GLN A 29 -15.48 -11.52 -16.87
N SER A 30 -14.47 -12.39 -16.84
CA SER A 30 -14.61 -13.82 -16.57
C SER A 30 -14.93 -14.10 -15.10
N GLY A 31 -14.25 -13.42 -14.18
CA GLY A 31 -14.50 -13.56 -12.74
C GLY A 31 -15.92 -13.13 -12.36
N LEU A 32 -16.40 -12.01 -12.91
CA LEU A 32 -17.77 -11.54 -12.68
C LEU A 32 -18.81 -12.53 -13.23
N ALA A 33 -18.58 -13.09 -14.42
CA ALA A 33 -19.46 -14.12 -15.01
C ALA A 33 -19.54 -15.37 -14.11
N GLN A 34 -18.39 -15.83 -13.63
CA GLN A 34 -18.30 -16.98 -12.74
C GLN A 34 -19.01 -16.73 -11.40
N GLN A 35 -18.77 -15.59 -10.76
CA GLN A 35 -19.41 -15.23 -9.49
C GLN A 35 -20.93 -15.06 -9.64
N ALA A 36 -21.37 -14.45 -10.73
CA ALA A 36 -22.79 -14.29 -11.04
C ALA A 36 -23.49 -15.58 -11.51
N GLY A 37 -22.73 -16.66 -11.75
CA GLY A 37 -23.27 -17.94 -12.20
C GLY A 37 -23.88 -17.90 -13.61
N VAL A 38 -23.42 -17.00 -14.48
CA VAL A 38 -23.94 -16.83 -15.85
C VAL A 38 -22.81 -16.82 -16.87
N SER A 39 -23.16 -17.08 -18.14
CA SER A 39 -22.18 -16.96 -19.22
C SER A 39 -21.74 -15.50 -19.41
N ARG A 40 -20.49 -15.29 -19.83
CA ARG A 40 -19.98 -13.95 -20.19
C ARG A 40 -20.81 -13.29 -21.28
N GLN A 41 -21.33 -14.08 -22.23
CA GLN A 41 -22.18 -13.56 -23.30
C GLN A 41 -23.51 -13.02 -22.77
N THR A 42 -24.08 -13.66 -21.75
CA THR A 42 -25.30 -13.20 -21.07
C THR A 42 -25.08 -11.84 -20.40
N LEU A 43 -23.95 -11.66 -19.71
CA LEU A 43 -23.62 -10.36 -19.11
C LEU A 43 -23.49 -9.26 -20.17
N TRP A 44 -22.74 -9.51 -21.25
CA TRP A 44 -22.37 -8.46 -22.22
C TRP A 44 -23.40 -8.17 -23.30
N ARG A 45 -24.47 -8.96 -23.38
CA ARG A 45 -25.66 -8.58 -24.14
C ARG A 45 -26.50 -7.54 -23.40
N ASP A 46 -26.30 -7.39 -22.10
CA ASP A 46 -27.04 -6.45 -21.28
C ASP A 46 -26.30 -5.11 -21.15
N GLU A 47 -26.89 -4.05 -21.70
CA GLU A 47 -26.28 -2.70 -21.71
C GLU A 47 -26.10 -2.12 -20.32
N GLU A 48 -27.05 -2.36 -19.43
CA GLU A 48 -27.01 -1.82 -18.07
C GLU A 48 -25.81 -2.39 -17.32
N ILE A 49 -25.63 -3.70 -17.41
CA ILE A 49 -24.54 -4.42 -16.76
C ILE A 49 -23.18 -4.02 -17.35
N ARG A 50 -23.08 -3.81 -18.66
CA ARG A 50 -21.85 -3.27 -19.29
C ARG A 50 -21.51 -1.87 -18.80
N SER A 51 -22.53 -1.01 -18.70
CA SER A 51 -22.35 0.37 -18.25
C SER A 51 -21.88 0.41 -16.79
N LEU A 52 -22.53 -0.37 -15.92
CA LEU A 52 -22.14 -0.53 -14.52
C LEU A 52 -20.71 -1.07 -14.39
N TYR A 53 -20.37 -2.14 -15.12
CA TYR A 53 -19.03 -2.70 -15.09
C TYR A 53 -17.96 -1.67 -15.45
N THR A 54 -18.20 -0.88 -16.50
CA THR A 54 -17.28 0.17 -16.96
C THR A 54 -17.12 1.27 -15.90
N ALA A 55 -18.22 1.69 -15.28
CA ALA A 55 -18.22 2.68 -14.20
C ALA A 55 -17.41 2.19 -13.00
N THR A 56 -17.65 0.96 -12.54
CA THR A 56 -16.92 0.34 -11.43
C THR A 56 -15.42 0.18 -11.76
N GLN A 57 -15.06 -0.25 -12.98
CA GLN A 57 -13.64 -0.32 -13.38
C GLN A 57 -12.96 1.04 -13.36
N THR A 58 -13.66 2.09 -13.78
CA THR A 58 -13.13 3.47 -13.78
C THR A 58 -12.90 3.93 -12.34
N HIS A 59 -13.88 3.74 -11.45
CA HIS A 59 -13.76 4.06 -10.03
C HIS A 59 -12.57 3.35 -9.37
N LEU A 60 -12.42 2.03 -9.60
CA LEU A 60 -11.30 1.25 -9.07
C LEU A 60 -9.93 1.74 -9.56
N LYS A 61 -9.84 2.17 -10.83
CA LYS A 61 -8.61 2.70 -11.42
C LYS A 61 -8.20 4.01 -10.75
N ASP A 62 -9.16 4.91 -10.54
CA ASP A 62 -8.91 6.20 -9.90
C ASP A 62 -8.55 6.02 -8.42
N PHE A 63 -9.23 5.13 -7.71
CA PHE A 63 -8.90 4.79 -6.33
C PHE A 63 -7.47 4.25 -6.20
N LYS A 64 -7.06 3.31 -7.07
CA LYS A 64 -5.67 2.79 -7.10
C LYS A 64 -4.65 3.88 -7.39
N LYS A 65 -4.98 4.83 -8.27
CA LYS A 65 -4.11 5.97 -8.61
C LYS A 65 -3.89 6.89 -7.41
N VAL A 66 -4.95 7.17 -6.64
CA VAL A 66 -4.85 7.97 -5.40
C VAL A 66 -4.05 7.22 -4.33
N GLY A 67 -4.31 5.92 -4.14
CA GLY A 67 -3.54 5.09 -3.20
C GLY A 67 -2.05 5.07 -3.51
N ARG A 68 -1.67 4.92 -4.79
CA ARG A 68 -0.27 4.97 -5.23
C ARG A 68 0.39 6.33 -4.94
N LYS A 69 -0.29 7.44 -5.24
CA LYS A 69 0.23 8.77 -4.91
C LYS A 69 0.51 8.93 -3.41
N ASN A 70 -0.37 8.38 -2.56
CA ASN A 70 -0.18 8.44 -1.12
C ASN A 70 0.97 7.55 -0.63
N SER A 71 1.14 6.34 -1.22
CA SER A 71 2.28 5.49 -0.90
C SER A 71 3.60 6.12 -1.29
N ASP A 72 3.68 6.75 -2.47
CA ASP A 72 4.91 7.39 -2.95
C ASP A 72 5.29 8.58 -2.05
N ALA A 73 4.31 9.39 -1.63
CA ALA A 73 4.53 10.46 -0.66
C ALA A 73 5.05 9.94 0.70
N ARG A 74 4.49 8.81 1.18
CA ARG A 74 4.94 8.16 2.41
C ARG A 74 6.36 7.62 2.29
N ILE A 75 6.70 7.00 1.17
CA ILE A 75 8.06 6.49 0.90
C ILE A 75 9.06 7.64 0.97
N TYR A 76 8.80 8.73 0.26
CA TYR A 76 9.67 9.90 0.25
C TYR A 76 9.86 10.50 1.67
N ALA A 77 8.78 10.59 2.45
CA ALA A 77 8.86 11.05 3.84
C ALA A 77 9.72 10.13 4.72
N LEU A 78 9.60 8.81 4.55
CA LEU A 78 10.41 7.83 5.28
C LEU A 78 11.88 7.87 4.86
N GLU A 79 12.17 8.05 3.57
CA GLU A 79 13.53 8.22 3.06
C GLU A 79 14.19 9.49 3.64
N ALA A 80 13.45 10.60 3.71
CA ALA A 80 13.93 11.82 4.34
C ALA A 80 14.21 11.63 5.85
N GLN A 81 13.35 10.91 6.57
CA GLN A 81 13.56 10.58 7.97
C GLN A 81 14.79 9.68 8.17
N LEU A 82 14.96 8.66 7.32
CA LEU A 82 16.12 7.78 7.35
C LEU A 82 17.42 8.56 7.11
N GLN A 83 17.42 9.47 6.13
CA GLN A 83 18.59 10.29 5.84
C GLN A 83 18.93 11.23 6.99
N LYS A 84 17.93 11.85 7.60
CA LYS A 84 18.12 12.66 8.81
C LYS A 84 18.71 11.85 9.97
N ALA A 85 18.14 10.67 10.24
CA ALA A 85 18.63 9.78 11.29
C ALA A 85 20.08 9.32 11.04
N ARG A 86 20.45 9.03 9.78
CA ARG A 86 21.82 8.71 9.39
C ARG A 86 22.79 9.86 9.64
N MET A 87 22.39 11.08 9.28
CA MET A 87 23.20 12.27 9.55
C MET A 87 23.40 12.51 11.05
N GLU A 88 22.34 12.38 11.84
CA GLU A 88 22.39 12.53 13.30
C GLU A 88 23.28 11.44 13.93
N ASN A 89 23.15 10.19 13.49
CA ASN A 89 23.99 9.08 13.96
C ASN A 89 25.47 9.32 13.63
N ASN A 90 25.79 9.74 12.40
CA ASN A 90 27.16 10.08 12.02
C ASN A 90 27.73 11.23 12.87
N ARG A 91 26.92 12.27 13.16
CA ARG A 91 27.32 13.37 14.03
C ARG A 91 27.60 12.88 15.47
N LEU A 92 26.76 11.99 16.00
CA LEU A 92 26.98 11.39 17.31
C LEU A 92 28.27 10.58 17.35
N ILE A 93 28.51 9.73 16.35
CA ILE A 93 29.76 8.95 16.23
C ILE A 93 30.97 9.89 16.22
N GLN A 94 30.96 10.93 15.39
CA GLN A 94 32.06 11.90 15.34
C GLN A 94 32.28 12.61 16.69
N THR A 95 31.20 12.93 17.39
CA THR A 95 31.26 13.56 18.72
C THR A 95 31.90 12.60 19.73
N ILE A 96 31.51 11.33 19.73
CA ILE A 96 32.07 10.29 20.60
C ILE A 96 33.56 10.08 20.30
N VAL A 97 33.92 9.96 19.02
CA VAL A 97 35.32 9.82 18.59
C VAL A 97 36.15 11.01 19.06
N LYS A 98 35.64 12.23 18.91
CA LYS A 98 36.36 13.43 19.36
C LYS A 98 36.51 13.48 20.87
N ALA A 99 35.48 13.09 21.63
CA ALA A 99 35.55 12.99 23.08
C ALA A 99 36.61 11.96 23.53
N ALA A 100 36.65 10.78 22.90
CA ALA A 100 37.65 9.76 23.20
C ALA A 100 39.09 10.22 22.88
N GLN A 101 39.28 10.99 21.79
CA GLN A 101 40.57 11.61 21.49
C GLN A 101 41.03 12.57 22.60
N LEU A 102 40.16 13.48 23.04
CA LEU A 102 40.47 14.43 24.11
C LEU A 102 40.78 13.72 25.44
N MET A 103 40.02 12.69 25.79
CA MET A 103 40.30 11.87 26.98
C MET A 103 41.70 11.22 26.90
N THR A 104 42.09 10.75 25.71
CA THR A 104 43.44 10.17 25.51
C THR A 104 44.53 11.23 25.66
N GLU A 105 44.30 12.45 25.16
CA GLU A 105 45.19 13.61 25.35
C GLU A 105 45.35 13.96 26.85
N ASP A 106 44.28 13.79 27.64
CA ASP A 106 44.26 13.97 29.10
C ASP A 106 44.78 12.75 29.88
N ALA A 107 45.38 11.75 29.21
CA ALA A 107 45.88 10.50 29.78
C ALA A 107 44.80 9.62 30.46
N ILE A 108 43.54 9.77 30.06
CA ILE A 108 42.40 8.95 30.49
C ILE A 108 42.09 7.92 29.40
N ASP A 109 42.06 6.62 29.75
CA ASP A 109 41.66 5.55 28.81
C ASP A 109 40.14 5.58 28.54
N PRO A 110 39.68 5.92 27.32
CA PRO A 110 38.26 6.02 27.00
C PRO A 110 37.53 4.67 27.04
N ARG A 111 38.23 3.54 26.83
CA ARG A 111 37.61 2.21 26.77
C ARG A 111 36.93 1.81 28.08
N ARG A 112 37.37 2.40 29.21
CA ARG A 112 36.75 2.20 30.52
C ARG A 112 35.33 2.76 30.64
N TYR A 113 34.92 3.62 29.70
CA TYR A 113 33.65 4.35 29.75
C TYR A 113 32.69 3.98 28.61
N PHE A 114 33.20 3.30 27.58
CA PHE A 114 32.44 2.82 26.43
C PHE A 114 32.51 1.29 26.38
N GLU A 115 31.86 0.63 27.35
CA GLU A 115 31.67 -0.83 27.33
C GLU A 115 30.54 -1.21 26.36
N ASP A 116 30.72 -2.34 25.68
CA ASP A 116 29.74 -2.85 24.73
C ASP A 116 28.56 -3.48 25.49
N THR A 117 27.39 -2.83 25.47
CA THR A 117 26.21 -3.26 26.25
C THR A 117 25.41 -4.38 25.59
N THR A 118 25.82 -4.87 24.42
CA THR A 118 25.17 -5.99 23.74
C THR A 118 25.76 -7.32 24.20
N SER A 119 25.34 -7.79 25.37
CA SER A 119 25.40 -9.21 25.77
C SER A 119 24.01 -9.84 25.66
#